data_AF-A0A8D0HR65-F1
#
_entry.id   AF-A0A8D0HR65-F1
#
_cell.length_a   1.000
_cell.length_b   1.000
_cell.length_c   1.000
_cell.angle_alpha   90.00
_cell.angle_beta   90.00
_cell.angle_gamma   90.00
#
_symmetry.space_group_name_H-M   'P 1'
#
loop_
_entity.id
_entity.type
_entity.pdbx_description
1 polymer ?
#
loop_
_entity_poly.entity_id
_entity_poly.type
_entity_poly.pdbx_seq_one_letter_code
_entity_poly.pdbx_strand_id
1 'polypeptide(L)'
;MMCVRRGRPGAEEDIQTMNTWFNKFGFATPSGQCIDPDGKEIKPALEKFRDQINQSNDDISCCLITLMSHGREGGYILGKDGIGASLEEIFPLFNNVLCPKLQQKPKVFLIQACRGGKRDAGVSSTDQLSIETEDNDDVDEIRRLPTASDYYVVYSTQKGYVSLRNDVIGSRMIEIMDQVFSVHGMEWHIGDLFTKVCTQQIW
;
A
#
# COMPACT_ATOMS: atom_id res chain seq x y z
N MET A 1 9.78 2.81 -0.12
CA MET A 1 8.80 3.46 0.79
C MET A 1 8.86 4.97 0.63
N MET A 2 7.72 5.65 0.48
CA MET A 2 7.64 7.12 0.46
C MET A 2 6.86 7.64 1.67
N CYS A 3 7.38 8.66 2.36
CA CYS A 3 6.71 9.25 3.52
C CYS A 3 6.88 10.78 3.60
N VAL A 4 5.81 11.51 3.89
CA VAL A 4 5.87 12.94 4.28
C VAL A 4 5.65 13.08 5.78
N ARG A 5 6.56 13.74 6.48
CA ARG A 5 6.54 13.95 7.94
C ARG A 5 5.96 15.31 8.31
N ARG A 6 6.03 16.29 7.41
CA ARG A 6 5.50 17.64 7.65
C ARG A 6 4.00 17.59 7.98
N GLY A 7 3.61 18.24 9.08
CA GLY A 7 2.22 18.24 9.55
C GLY A 7 1.74 16.85 9.97
N ARG A 8 2.68 15.93 10.18
CA ARG A 8 2.41 14.51 10.31
C ARG A 8 3.09 13.85 11.55
N PRO A 9 2.80 14.29 12.80
CA PRO A 9 3.35 13.70 14.03
C PRO A 9 3.06 12.20 14.15
N GLY A 10 4.05 11.39 14.53
CA GLY A 10 3.99 9.91 14.49
C GLY A 10 4.43 9.28 13.17
N ALA A 11 4.69 10.06 12.10
CA ALA A 11 5.21 9.53 10.84
C ALA A 11 6.62 8.92 10.95
N GLU A 12 7.43 9.38 11.91
CA GLU A 12 8.77 8.82 12.12
C GLU A 12 8.66 7.40 12.71
N GLU A 13 7.70 7.15 13.60
CA GLU A 13 7.39 5.81 14.13
C GLU A 13 6.88 4.88 13.02
N ASP A 14 6.02 5.38 12.11
CA ASP A 14 5.59 4.62 10.93
C ASP A 14 6.81 4.20 10.07
N ILE A 15 7.77 5.10 9.84
CA ILE A 15 8.99 4.84 9.07
C ILE A 15 9.85 3.76 9.75
N GLN A 16 10.06 3.87 11.06
CA GLN A 16 10.86 2.91 11.83
C GLN A 16 10.22 1.52 11.84
N THR A 17 8.90 1.47 12.05
CA THR A 17 8.12 0.22 12.04
C THR A 17 8.21 -0.44 10.66
N MET A 18 7.97 0.31 9.59
CA MET A 18 8.06 -0.22 8.23
C MET A 18 9.47 -0.71 7.87
N ASN A 19 10.52 0.00 8.28
CA ASN A 19 11.89 -0.44 8.04
C ASN A 19 12.22 -1.74 8.77
N THR A 20 11.75 -1.88 10.01
CA THR A 20 11.87 -3.13 10.78
C THR A 20 11.13 -4.26 10.09
N TRP A 21 9.91 -3.99 9.62
CA TRP A 21 9.08 -4.94 8.91
C TRP A 21 9.72 -5.40 7.60
N PHE A 22 10.23 -4.48 6.77
CA PHE A 22 10.93 -4.82 5.53
C PHE A 22 12.13 -5.74 5.78
N ASN A 23 12.95 -5.44 6.79
CA ASN A 23 14.07 -6.30 7.18
C ASN A 23 13.60 -7.69 7.62
N LYS A 24 12.55 -7.76 8.46
CA LYS A 24 12.01 -9.01 8.99
C LYS A 24 11.48 -9.93 7.89
N PHE A 25 10.87 -9.36 6.84
CA PHE A 25 10.29 -10.11 5.71
C PHE A 25 11.20 -10.18 4.48
N GLY A 26 12.48 -9.83 4.61
CA GLY A 26 13.48 -10.02 3.56
C GLY A 26 13.36 -9.07 2.36
N PHE A 27 12.68 -7.94 2.51
CA PHE A 27 12.69 -6.90 1.50
C PHE A 27 14.04 -6.16 1.49
N ALA A 28 14.50 -5.77 0.30
CA ALA A 28 15.74 -5.02 0.16
C ALA A 28 15.56 -3.58 0.69
N THR A 29 15.97 -3.34 1.94
CA THR A 29 15.93 -2.03 2.60
C THR A 29 17.31 -1.35 2.61
N PRO A 30 17.42 -0.04 2.30
CA PRO A 30 16.40 0.89 1.83
C PRO A 30 16.47 1.06 0.29
N SER A 31 16.02 0.08 -0.49
CA SER A 31 15.81 0.35 -1.92
C SER A 31 14.58 1.28 -2.07
N GLY A 32 14.78 2.46 -2.65
CA GLY A 32 13.69 3.40 -2.95
C GLY A 32 13.01 4.09 -1.75
N GLN A 33 13.76 4.40 -0.68
CA GLN A 33 13.24 5.29 0.37
C GLN A 33 13.19 6.76 -0.12
N CYS A 34 12.05 7.43 0.06
CA CYS A 34 11.83 8.82 -0.34
C CYS A 34 11.09 9.58 0.77
N ILE A 35 11.82 10.45 1.50
CA ILE A 35 11.29 11.17 2.66
C ILE A 35 11.13 12.65 2.33
N ASP A 36 9.96 13.21 2.63
CA ASP A 36 9.58 14.60 2.40
C ASP A 36 9.84 15.11 0.96
N PRO A 37 9.40 14.38 -0.10
CA PRO A 37 9.44 14.90 -1.46
C PRO A 37 8.43 16.04 -1.66
N ASP A 38 8.76 16.99 -2.52
CA ASP A 38 7.79 17.89 -3.15
C ASP A 38 6.89 17.08 -4.11
N GLY A 39 5.69 17.58 -4.41
CA GLY A 39 4.73 16.86 -5.26
C GLY A 39 5.30 16.46 -6.63
N LYS A 40 6.13 17.34 -7.22
CA LYS A 40 6.82 17.09 -8.50
C LYS A 40 7.89 16.00 -8.45
N GLU A 41 8.37 15.64 -7.26
CA GLU A 41 9.44 14.65 -7.05
C GLU A 41 8.89 13.23 -6.85
N ILE A 42 7.60 13.10 -6.50
CA ILE A 42 6.97 11.81 -6.17
C ILE A 42 7.03 10.85 -7.36
N LYS A 43 6.55 11.27 -8.53
CA LYS A 43 6.50 10.43 -9.72
C LYS A 43 7.91 10.05 -10.22
N PRO A 44 8.86 10.99 -10.36
CA PRO A 44 10.25 10.66 -10.70
C PRO A 44 10.92 9.69 -9.71
N ALA A 45 10.65 9.80 -8.41
CA ALA A 45 11.18 8.88 -7.42
C ALA A 45 10.64 7.45 -7.60
N LEU A 46 9.36 7.31 -7.95
CA LEU A 46 8.74 6.01 -8.22
C LEU A 46 9.19 5.42 -9.56
N GLU A 47 9.37 6.25 -10.59
CA GLU A 47 9.96 5.84 -11.87
C GLU A 47 11.40 5.32 -11.67
N LYS A 48 12.21 6.04 -10.89
CA LYS A 48 13.56 5.61 -10.54
C LYS A 48 13.56 4.27 -9.80
N PHE A 49 12.66 4.08 -8.83
CA PHE A 49 12.54 2.81 -8.11
C PHE A 49 12.12 1.66 -9.03
N ARG A 50 11.15 1.90 -9.92
CA ARG A 50 10.73 0.97 -10.96
C ARG A 50 11.90 0.59 -11.88
N ASP A 51 12.70 1.57 -12.29
CA ASP A 51 13.87 1.32 -13.15
C ASP A 51 14.93 0.47 -12.43
N GLN A 52 15.15 0.69 -11.13
CA GLN A 52 16.02 -0.15 -10.30
C GLN A 52 15.53 -1.60 -10.25
N ILE A 53 14.21 -1.82 -10.10
CA ILE A 53 13.61 -3.16 -10.16
C ILE A 53 13.90 -3.82 -11.51
N ASN A 54 13.66 -3.11 -12.61
CA ASN A 54 13.88 -3.62 -13.96
C ASN A 54 15.34 -3.98 -14.24
N GLN A 55 16.28 -3.24 -13.65
CA GLN A 55 17.72 -3.42 -13.81
C GLN A 55 18.32 -4.44 -12.81
N SER A 56 17.57 -4.89 -11.82
CA SER A 56 18.07 -5.84 -10.83
C SER A 56 18.34 -7.21 -11.45
N ASN A 57 19.44 -7.83 -11.03
CA ASN A 57 19.78 -9.21 -11.36
C ASN A 57 19.16 -10.22 -10.38
N ASP A 58 18.56 -9.74 -9.29
CA ASP A 58 17.94 -10.59 -8.28
C ASP A 58 16.65 -11.21 -8.81
N ASP A 59 16.29 -12.39 -8.29
CA ASP A 59 14.95 -12.92 -8.48
C ASP A 59 14.00 -12.30 -7.46
N ILE A 60 13.13 -11.42 -7.95
CA ILE A 60 12.21 -10.64 -7.12
C ILE A 60 10.89 -11.39 -6.98
N SER A 61 10.53 -11.88 -5.80
CA SER A 61 9.28 -12.65 -5.63
C SER A 61 8.01 -11.78 -5.60
N CYS A 62 8.12 -10.53 -5.12
CA CYS A 62 7.03 -9.55 -5.08
C CYS A 62 7.58 -8.12 -4.97
N CYS A 63 6.70 -7.13 -5.08
CA CYS A 63 7.02 -5.72 -4.83
C CYS A 63 6.03 -5.12 -3.84
N LEU A 64 6.55 -4.34 -2.88
CA LEU A 64 5.75 -3.62 -1.89
C LEU A 64 6.05 -2.12 -1.97
N ILE A 65 5.01 -1.34 -2.24
CA ILE A 65 5.08 0.11 -2.41
C ILE A 65 4.23 0.76 -1.32
N THR A 66 4.88 1.22 -0.27
CA THR A 66 4.24 1.94 0.84
C THR A 66 4.33 3.43 0.63
N LEU A 67 3.17 4.10 0.56
CA LEU A 67 3.02 5.54 0.36
C LEU A 67 2.28 6.15 1.57
N MET A 68 2.97 6.97 2.36
CA MET A 68 2.46 7.52 3.63
C MET A 68 2.50 9.05 3.61
N SER A 69 1.37 9.70 3.38
CA SER A 69 1.30 11.16 3.34
C SER A 69 -0.11 11.66 3.64
N HIS A 70 -0.31 12.97 3.58
CA HIS A 70 -1.65 13.49 3.34
C HIS A 70 -2.15 13.08 1.96
N GLY A 71 -3.47 13.01 1.84
CA GLY A 71 -4.14 12.83 0.55
C GLY A 71 -5.29 13.81 0.41
N ARG A 72 -5.83 13.91 -0.80
CA ARG A 72 -7.04 14.69 -1.11
C ARG A 72 -8.03 13.84 -1.89
N GLU A 73 -9.26 14.32 -1.96
CA GLU A 73 -10.29 13.73 -2.81
C GLU A 73 -9.80 13.58 -4.26
N GLY A 74 -10.30 12.56 -4.96
CA GLY A 74 -9.82 12.21 -6.29
C GLY A 74 -8.58 11.31 -6.31
N GLY A 75 -8.11 10.81 -5.16
CA GLY A 75 -7.07 9.78 -5.12
C GLY A 75 -5.66 10.34 -5.35
N TYR A 76 -5.33 11.45 -4.71
CA TYR A 76 -3.98 12.03 -4.77
C TYR A 76 -3.22 11.81 -3.48
N ILE A 77 -1.91 11.67 -3.60
CA ILE A 77 -0.96 11.74 -2.49
C ILE A 77 -0.18 13.06 -2.56
N LEU A 78 -0.02 13.73 -1.42
CA LEU A 78 0.60 15.06 -1.37
C LEU A 78 2.10 14.99 -1.05
N GLY A 79 2.88 15.90 -1.64
CA GLY A 79 4.25 16.20 -1.20
C GLY A 79 4.27 17.14 0.01
N LYS A 80 5.46 17.43 0.54
CA LYS A 80 5.66 18.36 1.68
C LYS A 80 5.23 19.80 1.38
N ASP A 81 5.14 20.14 0.09
CA ASP A 81 4.69 21.42 -0.46
C ASP A 81 3.15 21.48 -0.62
N GLY A 82 2.45 20.37 -0.35
CA GLY A 82 1.00 20.25 -0.52
C GLY A 82 0.56 19.98 -1.96
N ILE A 83 1.50 19.84 -2.91
CA ILE A 83 1.20 19.52 -4.31
C ILE A 83 1.00 18.00 -4.44
N GLY A 84 -0.07 17.60 -5.13
CA GLY A 84 -0.49 16.21 -5.23
C GLY A 84 -0.01 15.48 -6.49
N ALA A 85 0.36 14.21 -6.35
CA ALA A 85 0.52 13.25 -7.45
C ALA A 85 -0.67 12.28 -7.49
N SER A 86 -1.19 12.00 -8.69
CA SER A 86 -2.35 11.11 -8.87
C SER A 86 -1.95 9.65 -8.66
N LEU A 87 -2.70 8.91 -7.83
CA LEU A 87 -2.51 7.47 -7.70
C LEU A 87 -2.83 6.73 -9.00
N GLU A 88 -3.75 7.26 -9.82
CA GLU A 88 -4.06 6.71 -11.14
C GLU A 88 -2.89 6.82 -12.12
N GLU A 89 -1.98 7.78 -11.91
CA GLU A 89 -0.74 7.87 -12.69
C GLU A 89 0.40 7.03 -12.08
N ILE A 90 0.33 6.74 -10.77
CA ILE A 90 1.35 5.99 -10.06
C ILE A 90 1.20 4.48 -10.30
N PHE A 91 -0.01 3.93 -10.21
CA PHE A 91 -0.22 2.48 -10.38
C PHE A 91 0.30 1.94 -11.71
N PRO A 92 0.07 2.61 -12.86
CA PRO A 92 0.54 2.12 -14.16
C PRO A 92 2.06 1.98 -14.25
N LEU A 93 2.85 2.73 -13.46
CA LEU A 93 4.32 2.64 -13.50
C LEU A 93 4.82 1.21 -13.26
N PHE A 94 4.10 0.42 -12.44
CA PHE A 94 4.49 -0.93 -12.04
C PHE A 94 3.76 -2.03 -12.82
N ASN A 95 3.08 -1.66 -13.90
CA ASN A 95 2.26 -2.57 -14.70
C ASN A 95 3.14 -3.56 -15.47
N ASN A 96 2.52 -4.56 -16.11
CA ASN A 96 3.28 -5.63 -16.76
C ASN A 96 4.05 -5.19 -18.00
N VAL A 97 3.78 -3.99 -18.53
CA VAL A 97 4.51 -3.40 -19.66
C VAL A 97 5.70 -2.57 -19.17
N LEU A 98 5.46 -1.71 -18.18
CA LEU A 98 6.45 -0.76 -17.68
C LEU A 98 7.42 -1.39 -16.68
N CYS A 99 6.99 -2.42 -15.94
CA CYS A 99 7.82 -3.16 -14.99
C CYS A 99 7.80 -4.67 -15.25
N PRO A 100 8.44 -5.14 -16.34
CA PRO A 100 8.41 -6.55 -16.76
C PRO A 100 9.00 -7.52 -15.72
N LYS A 101 9.94 -7.07 -14.88
CA LYS A 101 10.51 -7.88 -13.79
C LYS A 101 9.49 -8.33 -12.75
N LEU A 102 8.33 -7.68 -12.70
CA LEU A 102 7.22 -8.00 -11.81
C LEU A 102 6.04 -8.68 -12.53
N GLN A 103 6.18 -9.15 -13.77
CA GLN A 103 5.11 -9.91 -14.42
C GLN A 103 4.78 -11.17 -13.61
N GLN A 104 3.48 -11.41 -13.38
CA GLN A 104 2.99 -12.56 -12.60
C GLN A 104 3.49 -12.58 -11.14
N LYS A 105 4.00 -11.44 -10.65
CA LYS A 105 4.52 -11.27 -9.29
C LYS A 105 3.65 -10.26 -8.57
N PRO A 106 3.24 -10.51 -7.31
CA PRO A 106 2.39 -9.60 -6.56
C PRO A 106 2.99 -8.18 -6.44
N LYS A 107 2.17 -7.17 -6.70
CA LYS A 107 2.48 -5.73 -6.62
C LYS A 107 1.58 -5.11 -5.56
N VAL A 108 2.07 -5.07 -4.34
CA VAL A 108 1.30 -4.64 -3.17
C VAL A 108 1.49 -3.13 -2.97
N PHE A 109 0.40 -2.37 -2.92
CA PHE A 109 0.41 -0.94 -2.63
C PHE A 109 -0.24 -0.70 -1.27
N LEU A 110 0.51 -0.13 -0.32
CA LEU A 110 -0.01 0.31 0.97
C LEU A 110 -0.16 1.83 0.96
N ILE A 111 -1.41 2.30 0.98
CA ILE A 111 -1.75 3.72 0.87
C ILE A 111 -2.27 4.24 2.21
N GLN A 112 -1.36 4.82 2.99
CA GLN A 112 -1.65 5.53 4.24
C GLN A 112 -1.82 7.02 3.92
N ALA A 113 -2.99 7.38 3.37
CA ALA A 113 -3.36 8.76 3.04
C ALA A 113 -4.88 8.94 3.10
N CYS A 114 -5.33 10.16 3.44
CA CYS A 114 -6.74 10.51 3.42
C CYS A 114 -7.30 10.42 1.98
N ARG A 115 -8.55 9.95 1.83
CA ARG A 115 -9.23 9.88 0.52
C ARG A 115 -10.40 10.87 0.41
N GLY A 116 -10.48 11.82 1.33
CA GLY A 116 -11.52 12.85 1.43
C GLY A 116 -11.51 13.52 2.81
N GLY A 117 -12.44 14.46 3.03
CA GLY A 117 -12.52 15.26 4.26
C GLY A 117 -13.56 14.79 5.29
N LYS A 118 -14.32 13.71 5.01
CA LYS A 118 -15.34 13.22 5.93
C LYS A 118 -14.68 12.43 7.07
N ARG A 119 -15.03 12.74 8.31
CA ARG A 119 -14.70 11.88 9.46
C ARG A 119 -15.73 10.77 9.51
N ASP A 120 -15.28 9.53 9.61
CA ASP A 120 -16.17 8.39 9.83
C ASP A 120 -16.66 8.47 11.28
N ALA A 121 -17.98 8.55 11.47
CA ALA A 121 -18.59 8.66 12.79
C ALA A 121 -18.87 7.28 13.41
N GLY A 122 -18.64 6.19 12.67
CA GLY A 122 -19.01 4.85 13.07
C GLY A 122 -20.53 4.64 13.11
N VAL A 123 -20.95 3.38 13.15
CA VAL A 123 -22.33 2.96 13.40
C VAL A 123 -22.28 1.73 14.32
N SER A 124 -23.24 1.59 15.24
CA SER A 124 -23.37 0.40 16.08
C SER A 124 -23.75 -0.80 15.22
N SER A 125 -22.96 -1.87 15.28
CA SER A 125 -23.14 -3.08 14.47
C SER A 125 -24.45 -3.81 14.77
N THR A 126 -25.09 -4.34 13.72
CA THR A 126 -26.10 -5.40 13.83
C THR A 126 -25.64 -6.53 12.91
N ASP A 127 -25.27 -7.67 13.50
CA ASP A 127 -24.82 -8.87 12.80
C ASP A 127 -25.99 -9.56 12.10
N GLN A 128 -25.86 -9.91 10.81
CA GLN A 128 -26.48 -11.09 10.18
C GLN A 128 -25.66 -11.61 8.99
N LEU A 129 -25.61 -12.95 8.86
CA LEU A 129 -24.80 -13.78 7.94
C LEU A 129 -25.48 -14.17 6.61
N SER A 130 -24.67 -14.79 5.72
CA SER A 130 -24.98 -15.93 4.79
C SER A 130 -25.20 -15.57 3.28
N ILE A 131 -24.87 -16.30 2.18
CA ILE A 131 -24.30 -17.62 1.79
C ILE A 131 -23.59 -17.50 0.39
N GLU A 132 -22.74 -18.49 0.06
CA GLU A 132 -21.94 -18.86 -1.14
C GLU A 132 -22.67 -19.03 -2.51
N THR A 133 -21.89 -19.10 -3.62
CA THR A 133 -22.02 -20.06 -4.76
C THR A 133 -20.75 -20.12 -5.64
N GLU A 134 -20.45 -21.32 -6.17
CA GLU A 134 -19.36 -21.69 -7.12
C GLU A 134 -19.73 -21.48 -8.60
N ASP A 135 -18.75 -21.39 -9.51
CA ASP A 135 -18.78 -22.07 -10.83
C ASP A 135 -17.43 -21.99 -11.58
N ASN A 136 -17.21 -22.98 -12.45
CA ASN A 136 -15.97 -23.38 -13.15
C ASN A 136 -16.06 -23.07 -14.66
N ASP A 137 -14.93 -22.89 -15.38
CA ASP A 137 -14.73 -23.35 -16.78
C ASP A 137 -13.33 -22.99 -17.35
N ASP A 138 -12.73 -23.95 -18.07
CA ASP A 138 -11.43 -23.91 -18.77
C ASP A 138 -11.61 -23.50 -20.25
N VAL A 139 -10.75 -22.59 -20.76
CA VAL A 139 -10.48 -22.43 -22.20
C VAL A 139 -9.01 -22.02 -22.43
N ASP A 140 -8.30 -22.78 -23.25
CA ASP A 140 -6.89 -22.56 -23.59
C ASP A 140 -6.74 -21.46 -24.66
N GLU A 141 -6.68 -20.20 -24.23
CA GLU A 141 -6.36 -19.03 -25.06
C GLU A 141 -4.89 -18.62 -24.87
N ILE A 142 -4.25 -18.09 -25.92
CA ILE A 142 -2.90 -17.49 -25.87
C ILE A 142 -2.87 -16.48 -24.72
N ARG A 143 -2.29 -16.86 -23.57
CA ARG A 143 -2.38 -16.18 -22.29
C ARG A 143 -1.74 -14.79 -22.35
N ARG A 144 -2.53 -13.78 -22.77
CA ARG A 144 -2.15 -12.36 -22.70
C ARG A 144 -2.43 -11.89 -21.28
N LEU A 145 -1.37 -11.58 -20.54
CA LEU A 145 -1.52 -10.98 -19.21
C LEU A 145 -2.21 -9.62 -19.34
N PRO A 146 -3.23 -9.31 -18.52
CA PRO A 146 -3.76 -7.96 -18.44
C PRO A 146 -2.64 -6.98 -18.10
N THR A 147 -2.62 -5.83 -18.77
CA THR A 147 -1.61 -4.78 -18.54
C THR A 147 -1.51 -4.42 -17.07
N ALA A 148 -2.66 -4.30 -16.39
CA ALA A 148 -2.77 -4.14 -14.95
C ALA A 148 -3.34 -5.43 -14.32
N SER A 149 -2.46 -6.32 -13.89
CA SER A 149 -2.79 -7.51 -13.10
C SER A 149 -1.77 -7.69 -11.97
N ASP A 150 -2.06 -8.57 -11.03
CA ASP A 150 -1.23 -8.85 -9.85
C ASP A 150 -1.14 -7.70 -8.82
N TYR A 151 -2.06 -6.73 -8.88
CA TYR A 151 -2.13 -5.62 -7.93
C TYR A 151 -2.92 -5.99 -6.67
N TYR A 152 -2.36 -5.70 -5.51
CA TYR A 152 -3.08 -5.75 -4.23
C TYR A 152 -2.98 -4.38 -3.56
N VAL A 153 -4.06 -3.59 -3.59
CA VAL A 153 -4.07 -2.21 -3.09
C VAL A 153 -4.81 -2.14 -1.76
N VAL A 154 -4.08 -1.82 -0.69
CA VAL A 154 -4.64 -1.63 0.65
C VAL A 154 -4.69 -0.15 0.94
N TYR A 155 -5.89 0.36 1.16
CA TYR A 155 -6.11 1.72 1.63
C TYR A 155 -6.39 1.71 3.12
N SER A 156 -5.72 2.60 3.86
CA SER A 156 -5.99 2.82 5.28
C SER A 156 -7.41 3.32 5.58
N THR A 157 -8.10 3.89 4.58
CA THR A 157 -9.49 4.33 4.69
C THR A 157 -10.31 4.10 3.43
N GLN A 158 -11.62 4.01 3.61
CA GLN A 158 -12.57 4.03 2.51
C GLN A 158 -12.54 5.38 1.77
N LYS A 159 -12.87 5.37 0.47
CA LYS A 159 -12.99 6.57 -0.36
C LYS A 159 -13.88 7.61 0.33
N GLY A 160 -13.40 8.84 0.45
CA GLY A 160 -14.11 9.95 1.11
C GLY A 160 -13.73 10.19 2.58
N TYR A 161 -13.03 9.27 3.25
CA TYR A 161 -12.78 9.34 4.69
C TYR A 161 -11.32 9.68 5.07
N VAL A 162 -11.16 10.31 6.24
CA VAL A 162 -9.88 10.73 6.83
C VAL A 162 -9.14 9.54 7.43
N SER A 163 -7.86 9.37 7.08
CA SER A 163 -7.00 8.35 7.67
C SER A 163 -6.44 8.83 9.01
N LEU A 164 -6.77 8.11 10.08
CA LEU A 164 -6.36 8.49 11.43
C LEU A 164 -4.94 8.05 11.74
N ARG A 165 -4.30 8.86 12.57
CA ARG A 165 -2.98 8.57 13.11
C ARG A 165 -2.90 9.08 14.54
N ASN A 166 -2.20 8.33 15.38
CA ASN A 166 -1.82 8.75 16.71
C ASN A 166 -0.47 9.48 16.66
N ASP A 167 -0.37 10.60 17.36
CA ASP A 167 0.80 11.48 17.32
C ASP A 167 2.05 10.88 17.98
N VAL A 168 1.88 9.85 18.81
CA VAL A 168 2.95 9.19 19.59
C VAL A 168 3.27 7.79 19.04
N ILE A 169 2.27 7.01 18.63
CA ILE A 169 2.43 5.58 18.27
C ILE A 169 2.49 5.39 16.75
N GLY A 170 2.15 6.41 15.96
CA GLY A 170 2.04 6.30 14.51
C GLY A 170 0.63 5.90 14.06
N SER A 171 0.52 5.34 12.87
CA SER A 171 -0.76 5.05 12.22
C SER A 171 -1.30 3.69 12.62
N ARG A 172 -2.60 3.66 12.92
CA ARG A 172 -3.27 2.45 13.41
C ARG A 172 -3.16 1.29 12.43
N MET A 173 -3.23 1.57 11.12
CA MET A 173 -3.02 0.56 10.08
C MET A 173 -1.62 -0.06 10.17
N ILE A 174 -0.56 0.75 10.29
CA ILE A 174 0.82 0.27 10.32
C ILE A 174 1.11 -0.48 11.62
N GLU A 175 0.62 0.02 12.75
CA GLU A 175 0.73 -0.63 14.06
C GLU A 175 0.08 -2.03 14.06
N ILE A 176 -1.19 -2.12 13.63
CA ILE A 176 -1.92 -3.40 13.56
C ILE A 176 -1.25 -4.33 12.55
N MET A 177 -0.79 -3.80 11.41
CA MET A 177 -0.07 -4.59 10.42
C MET A 177 1.17 -5.23 11.04
N ASP A 178 1.98 -4.47 11.79
CA ASP A 178 3.14 -5.04 12.47
C ASP A 178 2.74 -6.13 13.48
N GLN A 179 1.68 -5.92 14.26
CA GLN A 179 1.17 -6.90 15.23
C GLN A 179 0.70 -8.19 14.55
N VAL A 180 -0.17 -8.10 13.54
CA VAL A 180 -0.76 -9.25 12.85
C VAL A 180 0.31 -10.03 12.09
N PHE A 181 1.15 -9.33 11.32
CA PHE A 181 2.19 -9.98 10.52
C PHE A 181 3.29 -10.55 11.42
N SER A 182 3.56 -9.94 12.58
CA SER A 182 4.55 -10.50 13.50
C SER A 182 4.17 -11.85 14.08
N VAL A 183 2.87 -12.14 14.18
CA VAL A 183 2.35 -13.42 14.68
C VAL A 183 2.08 -14.41 13.54
N HIS A 184 1.53 -13.95 12.42
CA HIS A 184 0.98 -14.84 11.37
C HIS A 184 1.67 -14.71 10.01
N GLY A 185 2.60 -13.76 9.85
CA GLY A 185 3.11 -13.32 8.54
C GLY A 185 3.89 -14.36 7.74
N MET A 186 4.33 -15.45 8.37
CA MET A 186 5.03 -16.55 7.70
C MET A 186 4.12 -17.77 7.43
N GLU A 187 2.88 -17.73 7.93
CA GLU A 187 1.96 -18.88 7.89
C GLU A 187 0.73 -18.59 7.03
N TRP A 188 0.25 -17.34 7.01
CA TRP A 188 -1.03 -16.99 6.40
C TRP A 188 -0.84 -16.30 5.05
N HIS A 189 -1.82 -16.45 4.17
CA HIS A 189 -1.83 -15.74 2.90
C HIS A 189 -2.00 -14.23 3.13
N ILE A 190 -1.40 -13.40 2.27
CA ILE A 190 -1.42 -11.93 2.41
C ILE A 190 -2.84 -11.36 2.48
N GLY A 191 -3.79 -11.98 1.78
CA GLY A 191 -5.21 -11.63 1.84
C GLY A 191 -5.84 -11.83 3.23
N ASP A 192 -5.49 -12.92 3.92
CA ASP A 192 -6.01 -13.23 5.26
C ASP A 192 -5.39 -12.31 6.31
N LEU A 193 -4.10 -12.00 6.16
CA LEU A 193 -3.39 -11.06 7.01
C LEU A 193 -4.05 -9.67 6.93
N PHE A 194 -4.29 -9.15 5.73
CA PHE A 194 -4.95 -7.84 5.58
C PHE A 194 -6.43 -7.87 5.95
N THR A 195 -7.13 -8.99 5.78
CA THR A 195 -8.48 -9.18 6.35
C THR A 195 -8.45 -9.02 7.86
N LYS A 196 -7.50 -9.67 8.54
CA LYS A 196 -7.32 -9.56 9.99
C LYS A 196 -6.94 -8.14 10.42
N VAL A 197 -6.05 -7.46 9.69
CA VAL A 197 -5.70 -6.04 9.92
C VAL A 197 -6.96 -5.17 9.86
N CYS A 198 -7.79 -5.32 8.82
CA CYS A 198 -9.03 -4.57 8.67
C CYS A 198 -10.01 -4.82 9.83
N THR A 199 -10.17 -6.08 10.28
CA THR A 199 -11.06 -6.40 11.41
C THR A 199 -10.59 -5.83 12.75
N GLN A 200 -9.29 -5.57 12.91
CA GLN A 200 -8.74 -4.99 14.14
C GLN A 200 -8.66 -3.46 14.09
N GLN A 201 -8.95 -2.87 12.92
CA GLN A 201 -8.97 -1.43 12.70
C GLN A 201 -10.32 -0.78 13.06
N ILE A 202 -11.25 -1.55 13.67
CA ILE A 202 -12.58 -1.09 14.09
C ILE A 202 -12.48 -0.04 15.20
N TRP A 203 -13.27 1.03 15.05
CA TRP A 203 -13.40 2.20 15.91
C TRP A 203 -14.02 1.92 17.27
#